data_AF-A0A951JB67-F1
#
_entry.id   AF-A0A951JB67-F1
#
_cell.length_a   1.000
_cell.length_b   1.000
_cell.length_c   1.000
_cell.angle_alpha   90.00
_cell.angle_beta   90.00
_cell.angle_gamma   90.00
#
_symmetry.space_group_name_H-M   'P 1'
#
loop_
_entity.id
_entity.type
_entity.pdbx_description
1 polymer ?
#
loop_
_entity_poly.entity_id
_entity_poly.type
_entity_poly.pdbx_seq_one_letter_code
_entity_poly.pdbx_strand_id
1 'polypeptide(L)'
;MSLFVGAALLAGAVVLFLLHPMITGESAPMEGEEDEMTEAESRRRVKLRALRDVEYDHATGKLDDDDYESLKRELSAEALAALEAEKAERADRDPASLEDEIARVREGLRSGLTCARCGHLNAADSRFCAHCGTRLAVGGDSASEPGASARTGAGAGER
;
A
#
# COMPACT_ATOMS: atom_id res chain seq x y z
N MET A 1 -11.78 -37.87 -21.89
CA MET A 1 -12.10 -37.81 -20.45
C MET A 1 -10.93 -37.34 -19.60
N SER A 2 -9.71 -37.84 -19.81
CA SER A 2 -8.53 -37.49 -19.00
C SER A 2 -8.17 -35.99 -18.98
N LEU A 3 -8.39 -35.26 -20.07
CA LEU A 3 -8.17 -33.81 -20.14
C LEU A 3 -9.16 -33.01 -19.27
N PHE A 4 -10.44 -33.41 -19.26
CA PHE A 4 -11.46 -32.76 -18.43
C PHE A 4 -11.25 -33.05 -16.94
N VAL A 5 -10.82 -34.27 -16.60
CA VAL A 5 -10.45 -34.63 -15.23
C VAL A 5 -9.22 -33.85 -14.78
N GLY A 6 -8.19 -33.73 -15.63
CA GLY A 6 -7.00 -32.91 -15.33
C GLY A 6 -7.34 -31.43 -15.14
N ALA A 7 -8.18 -30.86 -16.01
CA ALA A 7 -8.63 -29.47 -15.90
C ALA A 7 -9.44 -29.23 -14.62
N ALA A 8 -10.33 -30.16 -14.25
CA ALA A 8 -11.12 -30.06 -13.03
C ALA A 8 -10.25 -30.15 -11.76
N LEU A 9 -9.24 -31.03 -11.73
CA LEU A 9 -8.30 -31.12 -10.61
C LEU A 9 -7.44 -29.86 -10.46
N LEU A 10 -6.94 -29.31 -11.57
CA LEU A 10 -6.21 -28.05 -11.56
C LEU A 10 -7.08 -26.89 -11.06
N ALA A 11 -8.31 -26.77 -11.58
CA ALA A 11 -9.25 -25.74 -11.13
C ALA A 11 -9.56 -25.88 -9.63
N GLY A 12 -9.79 -27.09 -9.15
CA GLY A 12 -10.01 -27.37 -7.73
C GLY A 12 -8.80 -27.01 -6.86
N ALA A 13 -7.58 -27.34 -7.30
CA ALA A 13 -6.35 -26.99 -6.60
C ALA A 13 -6.14 -25.47 -6.52
N VAL A 14 -6.42 -24.73 -7.60
CA VAL A 14 -6.34 -23.26 -7.63
C VAL A 14 -7.37 -22.65 -6.68
N VAL A 15 -8.61 -23.13 -6.71
CA VAL A 15 -9.67 -22.66 -5.78
C VAL A 15 -9.29 -22.93 -4.33
N LEU A 16 -8.78 -24.13 -4.01
CA LEU A 16 -8.31 -24.46 -2.67
C LEU A 16 -7.12 -23.59 -2.24
N PHE A 17 -6.18 -23.32 -3.14
CA PHE A 17 -5.04 -22.44 -2.86
C PHE A 17 -5.48 -20.99 -2.58
N LEU A 18 -6.50 -20.49 -3.29
CA LEU A 18 -7.08 -19.17 -3.07
C LEU A 18 -7.93 -19.10 -1.79
N LEU A 19 -8.63 -20.18 -1.44
CA LEU A 19 -9.43 -20.27 -0.21
C LEU A 19 -8.58 -20.55 1.04
N HIS A 20 -7.40 -21.14 0.89
CA HIS A 20 -6.47 -21.42 1.99
C HIS A 20 -6.19 -20.17 2.84
N PRO A 21 -5.72 -19.03 2.32
CA PRO A 21 -5.46 -17.84 3.15
C PRO A 21 -6.72 -17.32 3.86
N MET A 22 -7.90 -17.48 3.26
CA MET A 22 -9.18 -17.07 3.84
C MET A 22 -9.60 -17.94 5.04
N ILE A 23 -9.38 -19.26 4.95
CA ILE A 23 -9.76 -20.21 6.01
C ILE A 23 -8.70 -20.23 7.13
N THR A 24 -7.43 -20.07 6.78
CA THR A 24 -6.32 -20.15 7.74
C THR A 24 -6.15 -18.87 8.56
N GLY A 25 -6.93 -17.82 8.27
CA GLY A 25 -6.86 -16.56 8.99
C GLY A 25 -5.50 -15.89 8.87
N GLU A 26 -4.76 -16.17 7.78
CA GLU A 26 -3.50 -15.50 7.45
C GLU A 26 -3.81 -14.10 6.90
N SER A 27 -4.37 -13.26 7.77
CA SER A 27 -4.45 -11.83 7.55
C SER A 27 -2.99 -11.34 7.44
N ALA A 28 -2.59 -10.81 6.28
CA ALA A 28 -1.57 -9.78 6.33
C ALA A 28 -2.09 -8.73 7.32
N PRO A 29 -1.26 -8.20 8.24
CA PRO A 29 -1.68 -7.12 9.11
C PRO A 29 -2.02 -5.93 8.21
N MET A 30 -3.28 -5.86 7.82
CA MET A 30 -3.96 -4.67 7.32
C MET A 30 -4.40 -3.87 8.55
N GLU A 31 -3.52 -3.74 9.55
CA GLU A 31 -3.53 -2.57 10.43
C GLU A 31 -2.83 -1.44 9.67
N GLY A 32 -3.32 -1.14 8.47
CA GLY A 32 -3.57 0.25 8.23
C GLY A 32 -4.88 0.47 8.95
N GLU A 33 -4.84 1.07 10.15
CA GLU A 33 -6.02 1.76 10.65
C GLU A 33 -6.67 2.41 9.43
N GLU A 34 -7.91 2.05 9.16
CA GLU A 34 -8.73 2.78 8.21
C GLU A 34 -8.76 4.19 8.79
N ASP A 35 -7.80 5.02 8.38
CA ASP A 35 -7.65 6.40 8.81
C ASP A 35 -8.99 7.02 8.46
N GLU A 36 -9.85 7.14 9.47
CA GLU A 36 -11.26 7.38 9.31
C GLU A 36 -11.35 8.78 8.74
N MET A 37 -11.45 8.84 7.41
CA MET A 37 -11.12 10.03 6.65
C MET A 37 -11.95 11.18 7.17
N THR A 38 -11.28 12.18 7.73
CA THR A 38 -11.95 13.25 8.44
C THR A 38 -12.88 14.00 7.51
N GLU A 39 -13.91 14.66 8.06
CA GLU A 39 -14.79 15.47 7.23
C GLU A 39 -14.00 16.54 6.46
N ALA A 40 -12.96 17.13 7.07
CA ALA A 40 -12.06 18.06 6.40
C ALA A 40 -11.28 17.43 5.24
N GLU A 41 -10.71 16.24 5.42
CA GLU A 41 -10.02 15.52 4.35
C GLU A 41 -10.95 15.19 3.18
N SER A 42 -12.20 14.80 3.48
CA SER A 42 -13.21 14.54 2.47
C SER A 42 -13.53 15.80 1.66
N ARG A 43 -13.72 16.95 2.33
CA ARG A 43 -13.97 18.25 1.70
C ARG A 43 -12.79 18.66 0.81
N ARG A 44 -11.55 18.50 1.31
CA ARG A 44 -10.34 18.77 0.52
C ARG A 44 -10.31 17.92 -0.75
N ARG A 45 -10.53 16.62 -0.65
CA ARG A 45 -10.50 15.71 -1.82
C ARG A 45 -11.53 16.11 -2.88
N VAL A 46 -12.72 16.54 -2.45
CA VAL A 46 -13.77 17.02 -3.36
C VAL A 46 -13.34 18.31 -4.06
N LYS A 47 -12.85 19.31 -3.32
CA LYS A 47 -12.45 20.61 -3.91
C LYS A 47 -11.25 20.49 -4.86
N LEU A 48 -10.25 19.70 -4.49
CA LEU A 48 -9.10 19.45 -5.37
C LEU A 48 -9.46 18.67 -6.63
N ARG A 49 -10.43 17.75 -6.54
CA ARG A 49 -10.96 17.06 -7.74
C ARG A 49 -11.68 18.05 -8.65
N ALA A 50 -12.55 18.90 -8.10
CA ALA A 50 -13.28 19.90 -8.88
C ALA A 50 -12.33 20.86 -9.63
N LEU A 51 -11.24 21.29 -9.00
CA LEU A 51 -10.24 22.15 -9.65
C LEU A 51 -9.57 21.46 -10.85
N ARG A 52 -9.18 20.19 -10.69
CA ARG A 52 -8.61 19.38 -11.77
C ARG A 52 -9.61 19.14 -12.91
N ASP A 53 -10.88 18.92 -12.59
CA ASP A 53 -11.92 18.71 -13.59
C ASP A 53 -12.16 19.98 -14.42
N VAL A 54 -12.14 21.16 -13.79
CA VAL A 54 -12.21 22.47 -14.49
C VAL A 54 -10.99 22.71 -15.39
N GLU A 55 -9.78 22.40 -14.92
CA GLU A 55 -8.57 22.48 -15.75
C GLU A 55 -8.65 21.54 -16.97
N TYR A 56 -9.22 20.35 -16.79
CA TYR A 56 -9.43 19.42 -17.89
C TYR A 56 -10.48 19.92 -18.89
N ASP A 57 -11.57 20.50 -18.41
CA ASP A 57 -12.62 21.05 -19.26
C ASP A 57 -12.13 22.26 -20.08
N HIS A 58 -11.29 23.11 -19.50
CA HIS A 58 -10.57 24.17 -20.25
C HIS A 58 -9.61 23.58 -21.29
N ALA A 59 -8.77 22.62 -20.90
CA ALA A 59 -7.83 21.97 -21.82
C ALA A 59 -8.50 21.24 -22.99
N THR A 60 -9.74 20.78 -22.81
CA THR A 60 -10.56 20.16 -23.86
C THR A 60 -11.41 21.15 -24.65
N GLY A 61 -11.36 22.44 -24.32
CA GLY A 61 -12.08 23.51 -25.00
C GLY A 61 -13.57 23.57 -24.68
N LYS A 62 -14.01 22.96 -23.57
CA LYS A 62 -15.40 23.06 -23.09
C LYS A 62 -15.69 24.36 -22.34
N LEU A 63 -14.64 25.03 -21.86
CA LEU A 63 -14.70 26.31 -21.17
C LEU A 63 -13.82 27.31 -21.92
N ASP A 64 -14.28 28.55 -22.02
CA ASP A 64 -13.44 29.67 -22.45
C ASP A 64 -12.56 30.19 -21.31
N ASP A 65 -11.64 31.10 -21.65
CA ASP A 65 -10.62 31.61 -20.73
C ASP A 65 -11.22 32.42 -19.57
N ASP A 66 -12.28 33.20 -19.83
CA ASP A 66 -12.90 34.05 -18.82
C ASP A 66 -13.68 33.20 -17.80
N ASP A 67 -14.46 32.23 -18.27
CA ASP A 67 -15.18 31.27 -17.42
C ASP A 67 -14.22 30.40 -16.61
N TYR A 68 -13.14 29.92 -17.25
CA TYR A 68 -12.09 29.15 -16.58
C TYR A 68 -11.42 29.95 -15.44
N GLU A 69 -11.01 31.18 -15.69
CA GLU A 69 -10.33 32.00 -14.68
C GLU A 69 -11.27 32.36 -13.51
N SER A 70 -12.57 32.56 -13.78
CA SER A 70 -13.58 32.76 -12.74
C SER A 70 -13.72 31.52 -11.85
N LEU A 71 -13.98 30.35 -12.44
CA LEU A 71 -14.15 29.08 -11.73
C LEU A 71 -12.89 28.67 -10.96
N LYS A 72 -11.72 28.84 -11.56
CA LYS A 72 -10.43 28.56 -10.93
C LYS A 72 -10.20 29.39 -9.69
N ARG A 73 -10.54 30.68 -9.71
CA ARG A 73 -10.39 31.57 -8.55
C ARG A 73 -11.29 31.13 -7.40
N GLU A 74 -12.55 30.83 -7.68
CA GLU A 74 -13.49 30.35 -6.67
C GLU A 74 -13.04 29.01 -6.07
N LEU A 75 -12.80 28.01 -6.91
CA LEU A 75 -12.42 26.66 -6.46
C LEU A 75 -11.08 26.64 -5.74
N SER A 76 -10.11 27.48 -6.14
CA SER A 76 -8.82 27.57 -5.45
C SER A 76 -8.96 28.20 -4.06
N ALA A 77 -9.82 29.20 -3.89
CA ALA A 77 -10.13 29.77 -2.58
C ALA A 77 -10.81 28.73 -1.67
N GLU A 78 -11.77 27.97 -2.19
CA GLU A 78 -12.43 26.90 -1.43
C GLU A 78 -11.47 25.74 -1.08
N ALA A 79 -10.61 25.33 -2.02
CA ALA A 79 -9.61 24.30 -1.78
C ALA A 79 -8.59 24.73 -0.72
N LEU A 80 -8.18 26.00 -0.73
CA LEU A 80 -7.30 26.57 0.30
C LEU A 80 -7.96 26.54 1.68
N ALA A 81 -9.22 26.97 1.78
CA ALA A 81 -9.98 26.92 3.03
C ALA A 81 -10.11 25.48 3.57
N ALA A 82 -10.37 24.50 2.70
CA ALA A 82 -10.43 23.09 3.09
C ALA A 82 -9.07 22.56 3.59
N LEU A 83 -7.96 22.97 2.96
CA LEU A 83 -6.59 22.63 3.38
C LEU A 83 -6.25 23.22 4.76
N GLU A 84 -6.68 24.46 5.03
CA GLU A 84 -6.47 25.12 6.32
C GLU A 84 -7.28 24.47 7.44
N ALA A 85 -8.53 24.07 7.16
CA ALA A 85 -9.36 23.33 8.11
C ALA A 85 -8.73 21.98 8.49
N GLU A 86 -8.25 21.19 7.51
CA GLU A 86 -7.55 19.92 7.77
C GLU A 86 -6.28 20.15 8.62
N LYS A 87 -5.49 21.19 8.31
CA LYS A 87 -4.30 21.53 9.10
C LYS A 87 -4.67 21.91 10.54
N ALA A 88 -5.77 22.62 10.74
CA ALA A 88 -6.24 23.00 12.07
C ALA A 88 -6.69 21.76 12.87
N GLU A 89 -7.48 20.85 12.28
CA GLU A 89 -7.86 19.58 12.91
C GLU A 89 -6.64 18.72 13.25
N ARG A 90 -5.65 18.67 12.36
CA ARG A 90 -4.39 17.96 12.62
C ARG A 90 -3.55 18.61 13.72
N ALA A 91 -3.59 19.93 13.83
CA ALA A 91 -2.87 20.66 14.88
C ALA A 91 -3.50 20.50 16.26
N ASP A 92 -4.81 20.25 16.33
CA ASP A 92 -5.54 19.94 17.57
C ASP A 92 -5.26 18.51 18.07
N ARG A 93 -4.76 17.62 17.21
CA ARG A 93 -4.34 16.28 17.62
C ARG A 93 -3.16 16.38 18.59
N ASP A 94 -3.32 15.79 19.78
CA ASP A 94 -2.31 15.81 20.84
C ASP A 94 -0.96 15.24 20.35
N PRO A 95 0.11 16.05 20.30
CA PRO A 95 1.44 15.58 19.91
C PRO A 95 1.98 14.48 20.82
N ALA A 96 1.64 14.48 22.12
CA ALA A 96 2.12 13.49 23.06
C ALA A 96 1.56 12.09 22.77
N SER A 97 0.26 12.00 22.46
CA SER A 97 -0.38 10.75 22.01
C SER A 97 0.31 10.17 20.76
N LEU A 98 0.66 11.01 19.79
CA LEU A 98 1.39 10.60 18.58
C LEU A 98 2.81 10.13 18.92
N GLU A 99 3.52 10.82 19.81
CA GLU A 99 4.86 10.41 20.26
C GLU A 99 4.84 9.04 20.96
N ASP A 100 3.84 8.80 21.81
CA ASP A 100 3.63 7.52 22.49
C ASP A 100 3.32 6.39 21.49
N GLU A 101 2.49 6.64 20.49
CA GLU A 101 2.19 5.70 19.42
C GLU A 101 3.43 5.38 18.58
N ILE A 102 4.17 6.40 18.14
CA ILE A 102 5.44 6.23 17.43
C ILE A 102 6.45 5.46 18.29
N ALA A 103 6.51 5.71 19.59
CA ALA A 103 7.38 4.98 20.50
C ALA A 103 7.00 3.50 20.58
N ARG A 104 5.70 3.17 20.69
CA ARG A 104 5.18 1.79 20.64
C ARG A 104 5.55 1.10 19.33
N VAL A 105 5.30 1.74 18.19
CA VAL A 105 5.62 1.18 16.86
C VAL A 105 7.13 0.98 16.71
N ARG A 106 7.94 1.96 17.13
CA ARG A 106 9.41 1.84 17.09
C ARG A 106 9.92 0.72 17.98
N GLU A 107 9.32 0.51 19.15
CA GLU A 107 9.70 -0.59 20.04
C GLU A 107 9.32 -1.95 19.45
N GLY A 108 8.13 -2.06 18.85
CA GLY A 108 7.74 -3.25 18.08
C GLY A 108 8.68 -3.52 16.90
N LEU A 109 9.13 -2.49 16.20
CA LEU A 109 10.13 -2.61 15.13
C LEU A 109 11.51 -3.01 15.67
N ARG A 110 11.96 -2.47 16.81
CA ARG A 110 13.24 -2.81 17.44
C ARG A 110 13.29 -4.26 17.94
N SER A 111 12.16 -4.78 18.44
CA SER A 111 12.02 -6.20 18.78
C SER A 111 11.83 -7.10 17.54
N GLY A 112 11.79 -6.49 16.35
CA GLY A 112 11.54 -7.13 15.07
C GLY A 112 12.74 -7.81 14.40
N LEU A 113 12.48 -8.36 13.22
CA LEU A 113 13.42 -9.14 12.42
C LEU A 113 14.14 -8.25 11.39
N THR A 114 15.46 -8.19 11.45
CA THR A 114 16.26 -7.54 10.40
C THR A 114 16.45 -8.50 9.23
N CYS A 115 16.09 -8.07 8.02
CA CYS A 115 16.26 -8.87 6.82
C CYS A 115 17.74 -9.06 6.49
N ALA A 116 18.21 -10.32 6.46
CA ALA A 116 19.60 -10.64 6.11
C ALA A 116 20.01 -10.31 4.67
N ARG A 117 19.04 -10.10 3.76
CA ARG A 117 19.30 -9.77 2.34
C ARG A 117 19.43 -8.28 2.07
N CYS A 118 18.53 -7.46 2.62
CA CYS A 118 18.47 -6.02 2.31
C CYS A 118 18.63 -5.10 3.54
N GLY A 119 18.70 -5.65 4.75
CA GLY A 119 18.87 -4.87 5.98
C GLY A 119 17.59 -4.17 6.49
N HIS A 120 16.45 -4.32 5.81
CA HIS A 120 15.19 -3.71 6.25
C HIS A 120 14.72 -4.36 7.56
N LEU A 121 14.26 -3.54 8.51
CA LEU A 121 13.70 -3.97 9.79
C LEU A 121 12.20 -4.28 9.61
N ASN A 122 11.76 -5.44 10.06
CA ASN A 122 10.38 -5.92 9.91
C ASN A 122 9.82 -6.25 11.29
N ALA A 123 8.49 -6.28 11.44
CA ALA A 123 7.87 -6.71 12.68
C ALA A 123 8.30 -8.15 13.06
N ALA A 124 8.26 -8.47 14.36
CA ALA A 124 8.77 -9.74 14.88
C ALA A 124 8.04 -10.99 14.33
N ASP A 125 6.79 -10.82 13.92
CA ASP A 125 5.92 -11.84 13.33
C ASP A 125 5.97 -11.85 11.78
N SER A 126 6.78 -10.98 11.16
CA SER A 126 6.88 -10.89 9.70
C SER A 126 7.51 -12.15 9.11
N ARG A 127 6.75 -12.88 8.28
CA ARG A 127 7.24 -14.06 7.55
C ARG A 127 8.03 -13.72 6.29
N PHE A 128 7.79 -12.53 5.74
CA PHE A 128 8.47 -12.00 4.56
C PHE A 128 8.91 -10.56 4.82
N CYS A 129 10.00 -10.15 4.17
CA CYS A 129 10.46 -8.78 4.23
C CYS A 129 9.53 -7.86 3.44
N ALA A 130 8.99 -6.82 4.10
CA ALA A 130 8.08 -5.84 3.48
C ALA A 130 8.75 -5.00 2.36
N HIS A 131 10.09 -4.92 2.35
CA HIS A 131 10.83 -4.15 1.36
C HIS A 131 11.27 -4.97 0.13
N CYS A 132 11.81 -6.19 0.33
CA CYS A 132 12.42 -6.97 -0.76
C CYS A 132 11.79 -8.35 -1.00
N GLY A 133 10.76 -8.72 -0.23
CA GLY A 133 10.00 -9.97 -0.38
C GLY A 133 10.72 -11.24 0.09
N THR A 134 11.95 -11.15 0.61
CA THR A 134 12.68 -12.32 1.10
C THR A 134 12.06 -12.88 2.37
N ARG A 135 11.89 -14.21 2.42
CA ARG A 135 11.42 -14.90 3.64
C ARG A 135 12.34 -14.62 4.81
N LEU A 136 11.75 -14.31 5.96
CA LEU A 136 12.45 -14.09 7.21
C LEU A 136 12.37 -15.38 8.04
N ALA A 137 13.46 -15.73 8.72
CA ALA A 137 13.46 -16.85 9.65
C ALA A 137 12.79 -16.40 10.95
N VAL A 138 11.47 -16.60 11.06
CA VAL A 138 10.73 -16.34 12.29
C VAL A 138 11.09 -17.44 13.30
N GLY A 139 11.44 -17.06 14.53
CA GLY A 139 11.93 -17.98 15.56
C GLY A 139 10.95 -19.12 15.83
N GLY A 140 11.24 -20.30 15.28
CA GLY A 140 10.41 -21.50 15.39
C GLY A 140 10.70 -22.58 14.35
N ASP A 141 11.27 -22.23 13.19
CA ASP A 141 11.63 -23.22 12.17
C ASP A 141 13.13 -23.54 12.17
N SER A 142 13.56 -24.37 13.12
CA SER A 142 14.82 -25.09 13.03
C SER A 142 14.69 -26.23 12.02
N ALA A 143 14.85 -25.92 10.74
CA ALA A 143 15.30 -26.86 9.72
C ALA A 143 16.04 -26.11 8.61
N SER A 144 17.32 -25.86 8.88
CA SER A 144 18.40 -25.84 7.89
C SER A 144 18.20 -26.96 6.84
N GLU A 145 18.49 -26.79 5.55
CA GLU A 145 19.78 -26.36 5.00
C GLU A 145 19.69 -26.12 3.45
N PRO A 146 20.78 -25.93 2.65
CA PRO A 146 21.21 -24.63 2.13
C PRO A 146 21.41 -24.56 0.58
N GLY A 147 21.84 -23.39 0.09
CA GLY A 147 22.73 -23.27 -1.10
C GLY A 147 22.03 -23.30 -2.47
N ALA A 148 21.96 -22.20 -3.23
CA ALA A 148 23.02 -21.64 -4.08
C ALA A 148 23.17 -22.30 -5.47
N SER A 149 23.21 -21.42 -6.49
CA SER A 149 23.62 -21.62 -7.90
C SER A 149 22.57 -22.25 -8.83
N ALA A 150 22.33 -21.77 -10.05
CA ALA A 150 23.29 -21.18 -10.98
C ALA A 150 22.67 -20.11 -11.89
N ARG A 151 23.41 -19.01 -12.03
CA ARG A 151 23.46 -18.26 -13.29
C ARG A 151 24.38 -19.05 -14.24
N THR A 152 23.86 -19.42 -15.40
CA THR A 152 24.66 -19.68 -16.58
C THR A 152 23.99 -18.95 -17.73
N GLY A 153 24.66 -17.90 -18.21
CA GLY A 153 24.41 -17.41 -19.55
C GLY A 153 24.92 -18.42 -20.56
N ALA A 154 24.20 -18.56 -21.67
CA ALA A 154 24.71 -19.10 -22.91
C ALA A 154 24.00 -18.35 -24.05
N GLY A 155 24.74 -17.47 -24.71
CA GLY A 155 24.44 -17.04 -26.07
C GLY A 155 25.17 -17.96 -27.06
N ALA A 156 24.48 -18.31 -28.13
CA ALA A 156 24.89 -18.84 -29.45
C ALA A 156 23.65 -19.59 -29.98
N GLY A 157 23.00 -19.20 -31.08
CA GLY A 157 23.54 -19.07 -32.43
C GLY A 157 23.25 -20.37 -33.21
N GLU A 158 22.90 -20.24 -34.49
CA GLU A 158 22.53 -21.30 -35.49
C GLU A 158 21.01 -21.56 -35.59
N ARG A 159 20.28 -21.37 -36.72
CA ARG A 159 20.58 -21.12 -38.14
C ARG A 159 19.48 -20.28 -38.78
#